data_AF-A0AAQ3PQ01-F1
#
_entry.id   AF-A0AAQ3PQ01-F1
#
_cell.length_a   1.000
_cell.length_b   1.000
_cell.length_c   1.000
_cell.angle_alpha   90.00
_cell.angle_beta   90.00
_cell.angle_gamma   90.00
#
_symmetry.space_group_name_H-M   'P 1'
#
loop_
_entity.id
_entity.type
_entity.pdbx_description
1 polymer ?
#
loop_
_entity_poly.entity_id
_entity_poly.type
_entity_poly.pdbx_seq_one_letter_code
_entity_poly.pdbx_strand_id
1 'polypeptide(L)'
;MLGLKRHDLSALDAPFSEREIKRAIDQLPRDKAPGPDGFTGLFLKTCWDLIKGDIMDAANAFHNLRCGSLQLINSANIILIPKKEGANEVGDFRPISLIHSFIKLISKILAGFLVRIQDLFGEARGLTTNFNKSTAVPIRCTGINHADVLSGLPVKGASFPLKYLGLPLSLTRLKRVDFQPLIDKISAKLSVGTQQTGYPLMQ
;
A
#
# COMPACT_ATOMS: atom_id res chain seq x y z
N MET A 1 29.08 -23.47 -1.46
CA MET A 1 28.72 -22.10 -1.88
C MET A 1 27.25 -22.11 -2.25
N LEU A 2 26.38 -21.45 -1.47
CA LEU A 2 24.97 -21.28 -1.81
C LEU A 2 24.92 -20.45 -3.11
N GLY A 3 24.34 -20.99 -4.19
CA GLY A 3 24.26 -20.37 -5.53
C GLY A 3 23.38 -19.12 -5.60
N LEU A 4 23.60 -18.17 -4.69
CA LEU A 4 22.88 -16.91 -4.62
C LEU A 4 23.31 -16.03 -5.80
N LYS A 5 22.35 -15.72 -6.66
CA LYS A 5 22.51 -14.75 -7.74
C LYS A 5 22.88 -13.39 -7.11
N ARG A 6 24.05 -12.86 -7.43
CA ARG A 6 24.42 -11.49 -7.03
C ARG A 6 23.66 -10.52 -7.93
N HIS A 7 22.91 -9.63 -7.30
CA HIS A 7 22.26 -8.51 -7.99
C HIS A 7 23.13 -7.26 -7.82
N ASP A 8 23.28 -6.49 -8.88
CA ASP A 8 23.89 -5.16 -8.80
C ASP A 8 22.90 -4.20 -8.11
N LEU A 9 23.36 -3.59 -7.02
CA LEU A 9 22.57 -2.68 -6.18
C LEU A 9 23.07 -1.23 -6.28
N SER A 10 24.08 -0.95 -7.11
CA SER A 10 24.67 0.39 -7.25
C SER A 10 23.63 1.45 -7.66
N ALA A 11 22.63 1.04 -8.43
CA ALA A 11 21.53 1.90 -8.86
C ALA A 11 20.55 2.30 -7.72
N LEU A 12 20.61 1.67 -6.55
CA LEU A 12 19.70 1.99 -5.43
C LEU A 12 20.09 3.28 -4.71
N ASP A 13 21.36 3.66 -4.74
CA ASP A 13 21.89 4.86 -4.08
C ASP A 13 22.29 5.96 -5.08
N ALA A 14 21.99 5.76 -6.37
CA ALA A 14 22.26 6.75 -7.40
C ALA A 14 21.41 8.01 -7.20
N PRO A 15 21.94 9.22 -7.48
CA PRO A 15 21.16 10.45 -7.50
C PRO A 15 19.97 10.35 -8.46
N PHE A 16 18.90 11.09 -8.16
CA PHE A 16 17.71 11.13 -9.00
C PHE A 16 18.03 11.70 -10.38
N SER A 17 17.66 10.98 -11.43
CA SER A 17 17.81 11.48 -12.80
C SER A 17 16.63 12.37 -13.22
N GLU A 18 16.88 13.32 -14.12
CA GLU A 18 15.81 14.18 -14.69
C GLU A 18 14.66 13.34 -15.27
N ARG A 19 15.02 12.23 -15.94
CA ARG A 19 14.05 11.29 -16.53
C ARG A 19 13.16 10.63 -15.47
N GLU A 20 13.70 10.27 -14.32
CA GLU A 20 12.93 9.68 -13.22
C GLU A 20 11.98 10.69 -12.60
N ILE A 21 12.46 11.91 -12.35
CA ILE A 21 11.64 12.99 -11.81
C ILE A 21 10.51 13.34 -12.77
N LYS A 22 10.83 13.54 -14.07
CA LYS A 22 9.83 13.85 -15.09
C LYS A 22 8.78 12.75 -15.21
N ARG A 23 9.20 11.49 -15.19
CA ARG A 23 8.29 10.33 -15.18
C ARG A 23 7.37 10.35 -13.95
N ALA A 24 7.91 10.68 -12.77
CA ALA A 24 7.10 10.80 -11.56
C ALA A 24 6.06 11.92 -11.67
N ILE A 25 6.44 13.08 -12.21
CA ILE A 25 5.54 14.21 -12.50
C ILE A 25 4.44 13.79 -13.47
N ASP A 26 4.77 13.08 -14.55
CA ASP A 26 3.79 12.65 -15.55
C ASP A 26 2.72 11.72 -14.99
N GLN A 27 3.06 10.94 -13.96
CA GLN A 27 2.13 10.09 -13.23
C GLN A 27 1.30 10.83 -12.16
N LEU A 28 1.60 12.09 -11.85
CA LEU A 28 0.78 12.87 -10.92
C LEU A 28 -0.59 13.17 -11.54
N PRO A 29 -1.69 13.02 -10.78
CA PRO A 29 -3.00 13.48 -11.23
C PRO A 29 -3.01 14.99 -11.48
N ARG A 30 -3.67 15.44 -12.55
CA ARG A 30 -3.71 16.86 -12.95
C ARG A 30 -4.50 17.72 -11.95
N ASP A 31 -5.72 17.27 -11.62
CA ASP A 31 -6.74 18.13 -10.99
C ASP A 31 -6.91 17.87 -9.48
N LYS A 32 -5.85 17.40 -8.82
CA LYS A 32 -5.86 17.24 -7.36
C LYS A 32 -5.65 18.58 -6.67
N ALA A 33 -6.33 18.75 -5.54
CA ALA A 33 -6.19 19.93 -4.69
C ALA A 33 -4.70 20.19 -4.32
N PRO A 34 -4.27 21.47 -4.34
CA PRO A 34 -2.90 21.85 -4.00
C PRO A 34 -2.62 21.75 -2.50
N GLY A 35 -1.33 21.70 -2.15
CA GLY A 35 -0.87 21.86 -0.77
C GLY A 35 -0.81 23.34 -0.37
N PRO A 36 -0.13 23.67 0.74
CA PRO A 36 0.10 25.05 1.16
C PRO A 36 0.89 25.90 0.15
N ASP A 37 1.63 25.24 -0.75
CA ASP A 37 2.39 25.86 -1.84
C ASP A 37 1.54 26.27 -3.05
N GLY A 38 0.26 25.87 -3.11
CA GLY A 38 -0.63 26.25 -4.21
C GLY A 38 -0.38 25.50 -5.53
N PHE A 39 0.64 24.63 -5.61
CA PHE A 39 1.00 23.95 -6.85
C PHE A 39 0.25 22.62 -7.06
N THR A 40 -0.27 22.44 -8.27
CA THR A 40 -1.00 21.23 -8.68
C THR A 40 -0.13 20.33 -9.59
N GLY A 41 -0.60 19.12 -9.85
CA GLY A 41 0.06 18.24 -10.83
C GLY A 41 0.04 18.82 -12.25
N LEU A 42 -0.99 19.61 -12.60
CA LEU A 42 -1.04 20.33 -13.87
C LEU A 42 0.08 21.39 -13.94
N PHE A 43 0.28 22.19 -12.89
CA PHE A 43 1.34 23.17 -12.83
C PHE A 43 2.73 22.53 -13.07
N LEU A 44 3.05 21.46 -12.34
CA LEU A 44 4.34 20.78 -12.48
C LEU A 44 4.57 20.23 -13.90
N LYS A 45 3.52 19.73 -14.55
CA LYS A 45 3.59 19.22 -15.93
C LYS A 45 3.79 20.33 -16.94
N THR A 46 3.03 21.42 -16.81
CA THR A 46 3.04 22.53 -17.77
C THR A 46 4.30 23.38 -17.64
N CYS A 47 4.75 23.64 -16.42
CA CYS A 47 5.88 24.52 -16.14
C CYS A 47 7.21 23.77 -16.03
N TRP A 48 7.27 22.48 -16.34
CA TRP A 48 8.45 21.63 -16.14
C TRP A 48 9.73 22.26 -16.69
N ASP A 49 9.72 22.74 -17.93
CA ASP A 49 10.92 23.31 -18.56
C ASP A 49 11.42 24.58 -17.88
N LEU A 50 10.55 25.29 -17.15
CA LEU A 50 10.90 26.48 -16.38
C LEU A 50 11.46 26.12 -15.00
N ILE A 51 10.89 25.11 -14.33
CA ILE A 51 11.19 24.80 -12.92
C ILE A 51 12.12 23.60 -12.72
N LYS A 52 12.50 22.89 -13.80
CA LYS A 52 13.29 21.66 -13.70
C LYS A 52 14.63 21.85 -12.99
N GLY A 53 15.29 22.99 -13.17
CA GLY A 53 16.56 23.30 -12.51
C GLY A 53 16.39 23.29 -10.98
N ASP A 54 15.45 24.08 -10.48
CA ASP A 54 15.16 24.19 -9.04
C ASP A 54 14.74 22.84 -8.45
N ILE A 55 13.91 22.07 -9.16
CA ILE A 55 13.48 20.74 -8.71
C ILE A 55 14.67 19.76 -8.66
N MET A 56 15.54 19.78 -9.66
CA MET A 56 16.73 18.92 -9.70
C MET A 56 17.70 19.27 -8.57
N ASP A 57 17.94 20.56 -8.33
CA ASP A 57 18.81 21.03 -7.25
C ASP A 57 18.25 20.66 -5.88
N ALA A 58 16.94 20.84 -5.67
CA ALA A 58 16.27 20.42 -4.44
C ALA A 58 16.30 18.89 -4.25
N ALA A 59 16.11 18.12 -5.31
CA ALA A 59 16.18 16.65 -5.26
C ALA A 59 17.61 16.16 -4.95
N ASN A 60 18.62 16.80 -5.53
CA ASN A 60 20.03 16.53 -5.24
C ASN A 60 20.39 16.91 -3.79
N ALA A 61 19.91 18.05 -3.30
CA ALA A 61 20.08 18.43 -1.90
C ALA A 61 19.45 17.40 -0.96
N PHE A 62 18.25 16.92 -1.29
CA PHE A 62 17.58 15.86 -0.54
C PHE A 62 18.38 14.54 -0.54
N HIS A 63 18.84 14.08 -1.70
CA HIS A 63 19.67 12.86 -1.83
C HIS A 63 20.95 12.94 -0.99
N ASN A 64 21.61 14.11 -0.97
CA ASN A 64 22.81 14.37 -0.17
C ASN A 64 22.52 14.68 1.31
N LEU A 65 21.30 14.45 1.80
CA LEU A 65 20.86 14.71 3.17
C LEU A 65 21.03 16.17 3.63
N ARG A 66 21.10 17.12 2.68
CA ARG A 66 21.15 18.56 2.94
C ARG A 66 19.75 19.09 3.22
N CYS A 67 19.21 18.67 4.37
CA CYS A 67 17.79 18.80 4.73
C CYS A 67 17.46 20.02 5.60
N GLY A 68 18.35 21.00 5.72
CA GLY A 68 18.19 22.15 6.62
C GLY A 68 16.95 23.01 6.35
N SER A 69 16.41 22.98 5.12
CA SER A 69 15.22 23.71 4.69
C SER A 69 13.93 22.86 4.69
N LEU A 70 13.99 21.55 4.99
CA LEU A 70 12.80 20.67 4.94
C LEU A 70 11.69 21.12 5.89
N GLN A 71 12.03 21.82 6.98
CA GLN A 71 11.05 22.40 7.89
C GLN A 71 10.08 23.36 7.19
N LEU A 72 10.54 24.09 6.16
CA LEU A 72 9.71 25.05 5.41
C LEU A 72 8.62 24.37 4.56
N ILE A 73 8.86 23.11 4.18
CA ILE A 73 7.94 22.31 3.35
C ILE A 73 7.28 21.17 4.13
N ASN A 74 7.52 21.10 5.45
CA ASN A 74 6.89 20.15 6.37
C ASN A 74 5.59 20.72 6.98
N SER A 75 4.78 21.37 6.15
CA SER A 75 3.45 21.84 6.52
C SER A 75 2.38 21.21 5.63
N ALA A 76 1.14 21.18 6.12
CA ALA A 76 0.02 20.61 5.39
C ALA A 76 -1.27 21.34 5.73
N ASN A 77 -2.16 21.49 4.74
CA ASN A 77 -3.54 21.91 4.99
C ASN A 77 -4.32 20.67 5.43
N ILE A 78 -4.91 20.70 6.62
CA ILE A 78 -5.77 19.62 7.12
C ILE A 78 -7.22 19.95 6.77
N ILE A 79 -7.80 19.15 5.87
CA ILE A 79 -9.18 19.29 5.40
C ILE A 79 -10.03 18.21 6.05
N LEU A 80 -11.15 18.59 6.67
CA LEU A 80 -12.09 17.66 7.28
C LEU A 80 -13.23 17.35 6.30
N ILE A 81 -13.32 16.09 5.84
CA ILE A 81 -14.41 15.63 4.99
C ILE A 81 -15.47 14.91 5.84
N PRO A 82 -16.74 15.36 5.85
CA PRO A 82 -17.81 14.67 6.58
C PRO A 82 -18.03 13.24 6.06
N LYS A 83 -18.22 12.27 6.95
CA LYS A 83 -18.56 10.87 6.59
C LYS A 83 -20.06 10.68 6.35
N LYS A 84 -20.89 11.55 6.92
CA LYS A 84 -22.35 11.49 6.94
C LYS A 84 -22.93 12.91 7.00
N GLU A 85 -24.19 13.05 6.61
CA GLU A 85 -24.93 14.29 6.84
C GLU A 85 -25.15 14.53 8.34
N GLY A 86 -25.13 15.81 8.76
CA GLY A 86 -25.23 16.18 10.18
C GLY A 86 -24.03 15.73 11.02
N ALA A 87 -22.82 15.70 10.44
CA ALA A 87 -21.58 15.39 11.16
C ALA A 87 -21.33 16.41 12.30
N ASN A 88 -21.34 15.94 13.55
CA ASN A 88 -21.28 16.81 14.74
C ASN A 88 -20.11 16.48 15.68
N GLU A 89 -19.49 15.31 15.54
CA GLU A 89 -18.37 14.89 16.39
C GLU A 89 -17.09 14.67 15.57
N VAL A 90 -15.92 14.76 16.20
CA VAL A 90 -14.61 14.57 15.53
C VAL A 90 -14.54 13.24 14.77
N GLY A 91 -15.16 12.18 15.34
CA GLY A 91 -15.23 10.86 14.72
C GLY A 91 -16.01 10.82 13.40
N ASP A 92 -16.87 11.80 13.12
CA ASP A 92 -17.68 11.90 11.91
C ASP A 92 -16.89 12.46 10.72
N PHE A 93 -15.68 12.97 10.93
CA PHE A 93 -14.86 13.52 9.86
C PHE A 93 -13.73 12.56 9.46
N ARG A 94 -13.34 12.63 8.19
CA ARG A 94 -12.08 12.06 7.67
C ARG A 94 -11.12 13.23 7.48
N PRO A 95 -10.04 13.31 8.27
CA PRO A 95 -9.00 14.29 7.99
C PRO A 95 -8.23 13.86 6.73
N ILE A 96 -8.01 14.83 5.83
CA ILE A 96 -7.12 14.69 4.67
C ILE A 96 -6.04 15.76 4.79
N SER A 97 -4.78 15.32 4.80
CA SER A 97 -3.62 16.21 4.79
C SER A 97 -3.19 16.50 3.35
N LEU A 98 -3.26 17.76 2.94
CA LEU A 98 -2.72 18.25 1.68
C LEU A 98 -1.31 18.78 1.92
N ILE A 99 -0.30 18.00 1.56
CA ILE A 99 1.13 18.33 1.70
C ILE A 99 1.66 19.09 0.47
N HIS A 100 2.83 19.73 0.63
CA HIS A 100 3.58 20.39 -0.46
C HIS A 100 3.82 19.48 -1.66
N SER A 101 3.74 20.05 -2.85
CA SER A 101 3.90 19.37 -4.13
C SER A 101 5.29 18.73 -4.29
N PHE A 102 6.34 19.39 -3.80
CA PHE A 102 7.70 18.83 -3.83
C PHE A 102 7.84 17.59 -2.95
N ILE A 103 7.32 17.61 -1.71
CA ILE A 103 7.32 16.42 -0.84
C ILE A 103 6.52 15.28 -1.46
N LYS A 104 5.37 15.60 -2.09
CA LYS A 104 4.56 14.63 -2.82
C LYS A 104 5.34 14.00 -3.99
N LEU A 105 6.12 14.80 -4.71
CA LEU A 105 6.98 14.35 -5.80
C LEU A 105 8.09 13.41 -5.29
N ILE A 106 8.84 13.82 -4.26
CA ILE A 106 9.87 12.97 -3.64
C ILE A 106 9.27 11.64 -3.13
N SER A 107 8.13 11.71 -2.43
CA SER A 107 7.42 10.50 -1.96
C SER A 107 7.03 9.56 -3.12
N LYS A 108 6.58 10.12 -4.25
CA LYS A 108 6.23 9.36 -5.44
C LYS A 108 7.45 8.68 -6.07
N ILE A 109 8.58 9.38 -6.11
CA ILE A 109 9.86 8.84 -6.60
C ILE A 109 10.30 7.69 -5.69
N LEU A 110 10.36 7.90 -4.37
CA LEU A 110 10.73 6.89 -3.38
C LEU A 110 9.82 5.65 -3.42
N ALA A 111 8.52 5.83 -3.62
CA ALA A 111 7.60 4.70 -3.80
C ALA A 111 7.98 3.85 -5.03
N GLY A 112 8.42 4.47 -6.12
CA GLY A 112 8.95 3.77 -7.29
C GLY A 112 10.23 2.97 -6.98
N PHE A 113 11.14 3.53 -6.17
CA PHE A 113 12.31 2.81 -5.69
C PHE A 113 11.94 1.60 -4.82
N LEU A 114 10.98 1.76 -3.91
CA LEU A 114 10.52 0.67 -3.05
C LEU A 114 9.92 -0.50 -3.85
N VAL A 115 9.17 -0.21 -4.91
CA VAL A 115 8.66 -1.27 -5.81
C VAL A 115 9.82 -2.05 -6.44
N ARG A 116 10.84 -1.35 -6.98
CA ARG A 116 12.03 -2.03 -7.54
C ARG A 116 12.75 -2.90 -6.51
N ILE A 117 12.87 -2.42 -5.27
CA ILE A 117 13.48 -3.19 -4.18
C ILE A 117 12.64 -4.43 -3.85
N GLN A 118 11.31 -4.32 -3.84
CA GLN A 118 10.42 -5.47 -3.63
C GLN A 118 10.56 -6.51 -4.74
N ASP A 119 10.66 -6.08 -6.00
CA ASP A 119 10.87 -6.98 -7.13
C ASP A 119 12.21 -7.71 -7.02
N LEU A 120 13.32 -6.99 -6.78
CA LEU A 120 14.65 -7.57 -6.56
C LEU A 120 14.67 -8.54 -5.37
N PHE A 121 14.01 -8.18 -4.27
CA PHE A 121 13.90 -9.05 -3.10
C PHE A 121 13.09 -10.31 -3.40
N GLY A 122 11.98 -10.17 -4.12
CA GLY A 122 11.15 -11.28 -4.59
C GLY A 122 11.94 -12.25 -5.45
N GLU A 123 12.73 -11.75 -6.41
CA GLU A 123 13.62 -12.56 -7.24
C GLU A 123 14.71 -13.27 -6.40
N ALA A 124 15.41 -12.54 -5.55
CA ALA A 124 16.53 -13.08 -4.78
C ALA A 124 16.10 -14.13 -3.75
N ARG A 125 14.88 -14.02 -3.21
CA ARG A 125 14.33 -14.96 -2.22
C ARG A 125 13.37 -16.00 -2.80
N GLY A 126 13.06 -15.93 -4.10
CA GLY A 126 11.98 -16.73 -4.70
C GLY A 126 10.60 -16.40 -4.11
N LEU A 127 10.46 -15.25 -3.46
CA LEU A 127 9.21 -14.74 -2.86
C LEU A 127 8.44 -13.88 -3.85
N THR A 128 8.30 -14.37 -5.08
CA THR A 128 7.46 -13.74 -6.11
C THR A 128 6.00 -14.08 -5.89
N THR A 129 5.08 -13.14 -6.14
CA THR A 129 3.63 -13.40 -6.06
C THR A 129 3.25 -14.58 -6.96
N ASN A 130 2.74 -15.64 -6.35
CA ASN A 130 2.26 -16.80 -7.08
C ASN A 130 0.82 -16.55 -7.55
N PHE A 131 0.68 -15.93 -8.72
CA PHE A 131 -0.64 -15.58 -9.26
C PHE A 131 -1.56 -16.80 -9.48
N ASN A 132 -0.99 -18.00 -9.71
CA ASN A 132 -1.76 -19.24 -9.82
C ASN A 132 -2.43 -19.66 -8.50
N LYS A 133 -1.89 -19.22 -7.36
CA LYS A 133 -2.44 -19.44 -6.00
C LYS A 133 -3.15 -18.21 -5.44
N SER A 134 -3.02 -17.05 -6.09
CA SER A 134 -3.69 -15.82 -5.69
C SER A 134 -5.10 -15.73 -6.28
N THR A 135 -6.01 -15.13 -5.52
CA THR A 135 -7.37 -14.83 -5.97
C THR A 135 -7.69 -13.36 -5.70
N ALA A 136 -8.44 -12.74 -6.60
CA ALA A 136 -8.99 -11.40 -6.40
C ALA A 136 -10.48 -11.50 -6.10
N VAL A 137 -10.93 -10.82 -5.04
CA VAL A 137 -12.34 -10.79 -4.65
C VAL A 137 -12.86 -9.36 -4.69
N PRO A 138 -13.79 -9.02 -5.60
CA PRO A 138 -14.43 -7.72 -5.58
C PRO A 138 -15.39 -7.63 -4.39
N ILE A 139 -15.26 -6.56 -3.61
CA ILE A 139 -16.07 -6.31 -2.41
C ILE A 139 -16.74 -4.93 -2.56
N ARG A 140 -18.08 -4.89 -2.53
CA ARG A 140 -18.90 -3.68 -2.76
C ARG A 140 -18.69 -2.99 -4.11
N CYS A 141 -18.40 -3.74 -5.17
CA CYS A 141 -18.25 -3.23 -6.52
C CYS A 141 -19.58 -3.25 -7.31
N THR A 142 -20.67 -2.71 -6.76
CA THR A 142 -21.97 -2.65 -7.45
C THR A 142 -21.92 -1.67 -8.62
N GLY A 143 -22.40 -2.06 -9.79
CA GLY A 143 -22.42 -1.21 -10.99
C GLY A 143 -21.07 -1.09 -11.71
N ILE A 144 -20.08 -1.91 -11.33
CA ILE A 144 -18.77 -1.96 -11.97
C ILE A 144 -18.65 -3.29 -12.73
N ASN A 145 -18.18 -3.26 -13.98
CA ASN A 145 -17.88 -4.49 -14.71
C ASN A 145 -16.64 -5.17 -14.10
N HIS A 146 -16.86 -6.27 -13.38
CA HIS A 146 -15.77 -6.97 -12.69
C HIS A 146 -14.78 -7.60 -13.67
N ALA A 147 -15.24 -7.99 -14.86
CA ALA A 147 -14.35 -8.55 -15.89
C ALA A 147 -13.34 -7.51 -16.37
N ASP A 148 -13.77 -6.26 -16.57
CA ASP A 148 -12.89 -5.17 -17.00
C ASP A 148 -11.87 -4.83 -15.89
N VAL A 149 -12.31 -4.75 -14.64
CA VAL A 149 -11.42 -4.44 -13.50
C VAL A 149 -10.39 -5.55 -13.25
N LEU A 150 -10.81 -6.81 -13.39
CA LEU A 150 -9.94 -7.95 -13.15
C LEU A 150 -9.07 -8.32 -14.36
N SER A 151 -9.38 -7.81 -15.56
CA SER A 151 -8.60 -8.08 -16.78
C SER A 151 -7.13 -7.65 -16.68
N GLY A 152 -6.82 -6.64 -15.87
CA GLY A 152 -5.46 -6.18 -15.61
C GLY A 152 -4.68 -7.02 -14.59
N LEU A 153 -5.31 -8.02 -13.97
CA LEU A 153 -4.70 -8.84 -12.93
C LEU A 153 -4.60 -10.30 -13.41
N PRO A 154 -3.40 -10.91 -13.44
CA PRO A 154 -3.23 -12.30 -13.86
C PRO A 154 -3.68 -13.31 -12.79
N VAL A 155 -4.74 -13.02 -12.03
CA VAL A 155 -5.26 -13.84 -10.93
C VAL A 155 -6.65 -14.34 -11.21
N LYS A 156 -7.03 -15.45 -10.57
CA LYS A 156 -8.40 -15.95 -10.63
C LYS A 156 -9.33 -15.01 -9.85
N GLY A 157 -10.42 -14.59 -10.47
CA GLY A 157 -11.51 -13.93 -9.76
C GLY A 157 -12.21 -14.94 -8.83
N ALA A 158 -12.58 -14.49 -7.63
CA ALA A 158 -13.46 -15.22 -6.71
C ALA A 158 -14.52 -14.25 -6.15
N SER A 159 -15.55 -14.76 -5.50
CA SER A 159 -16.67 -13.95 -5.00
C SER A 159 -16.63 -13.77 -3.48
N PHE A 160 -17.17 -12.64 -3.03
CA PHE A 160 -17.47 -12.39 -1.63
C PHE A 160 -18.86 -12.96 -1.31
N PRO A 161 -19.10 -13.57 -0.12
CA PRO A 161 -18.21 -13.69 1.03
C PRO A 161 -17.16 -14.81 0.91
N LEU A 162 -15.92 -14.55 1.36
CA LEU A 162 -14.84 -15.54 1.44
C LEU A 162 -14.42 -15.81 2.89
N LYS A 163 -13.68 -16.89 3.13
CA LYS A 163 -13.02 -17.15 4.42
C LYS A 163 -11.54 -16.75 4.36
N TYR A 164 -11.04 -16.13 5.43
CA TYR A 164 -9.63 -15.85 5.64
C TYR A 164 -9.18 -16.53 6.93
N LEU A 165 -8.18 -17.41 6.85
CA LEU A 165 -7.69 -18.22 7.97
C LEU A 165 -8.81 -19.00 8.72
N GLY A 166 -9.84 -19.41 7.97
CA GLY A 166 -10.98 -20.17 8.52
C GLY A 166 -12.12 -19.32 9.09
N LEU A 167 -11.97 -18.00 9.16
CA LEU A 167 -13.02 -17.08 9.60
C LEU A 167 -13.71 -16.42 8.40
N PRO A 168 -15.03 -16.15 8.47
CA PRO A 168 -15.70 -15.39 7.42
C PRO A 168 -15.12 -13.96 7.37
N LEU A 169 -14.64 -13.56 6.19
CA LEU A 169 -14.32 -12.17 5.92
C LEU A 169 -15.66 -11.43 5.83
N SER A 170 -15.87 -10.41 6.67
CA SER A 170 -17.15 -9.69 6.74
C SER A 170 -17.00 -8.21 6.42
N LEU A 171 -18.04 -7.66 5.81
CA LEU A 171 -18.22 -6.22 5.60
C LEU A 171 -18.77 -5.49 6.83
N THR A 172 -19.17 -6.26 7.84
CA THR A 172 -19.75 -5.79 9.09
C THR A 172 -19.00 -6.40 10.26
N ARG A 173 -19.20 -5.84 11.46
CA ARG A 173 -18.59 -6.38 12.67
C ARG A 173 -19.08 -7.82 12.90
N LEU A 174 -18.14 -8.76 12.98
CA LEU A 174 -18.43 -10.16 13.28
C LEU A 174 -19.09 -10.28 14.66
N LYS A 175 -20.13 -11.12 14.73
CA LYS A 175 -20.84 -11.46 15.97
C LYS A 175 -20.27 -12.76 16.53
N ARG A 176 -20.54 -13.03 17.81
CA ARG A 176 -20.09 -14.26 18.49
C ARG A 176 -20.45 -15.53 17.71
N VAL A 177 -21.64 -15.57 17.10
CA VAL A 177 -22.11 -16.71 16.29
C VAL A 177 -21.20 -17.03 15.10
N ASP A 178 -20.53 -16.02 14.52
CA ASP A 178 -19.64 -16.20 13.37
C ASP A 178 -18.33 -16.93 13.74
N PHE A 179 -17.97 -16.95 15.04
CA PHE A 179 -16.81 -17.65 15.58
C PHE A 179 -17.11 -19.11 15.96
N GLN A 180 -18.38 -19.54 15.96
CA GLN A 180 -18.77 -20.89 16.37
C GLN A 180 -17.99 -21.99 15.63
N PRO A 181 -17.76 -21.91 14.30
CA PRO A 181 -16.97 -22.93 13.60
C PRO A 181 -15.52 -23.05 14.08
N LEU A 182 -14.94 -21.97 14.61
CA LEU A 182 -13.59 -21.98 15.17
C LEU A 182 -13.60 -22.59 16.59
N ILE A 183 -14.60 -22.22 17.38
CA ILE A 183 -14.84 -22.79 18.72
C ILE A 183 -15.01 -24.32 18.61
N ASP A 184 -15.84 -24.79 17.68
CA ASP A 184 -16.08 -26.22 17.47
C ASP A 184 -14.80 -26.95 17.06
N LYS A 185 -13.97 -26.36 16.19
CA LYS A 185 -12.67 -26.92 15.79
C LYS A 185 -11.68 -27.01 16.95
N ILE A 186 -11.65 -26.02 17.84
CA ILE A 186 -10.79 -26.02 19.02
C ILE A 186 -11.27 -27.10 19.99
N SER A 187 -12.57 -27.15 20.28
CA SER A 187 -13.18 -28.16 21.14
C SER A 187 -12.92 -29.58 20.66
N ALA A 188 -13.07 -29.84 19.35
CA ALA A 188 -12.80 -31.15 18.75
C ALA A 188 -11.32 -31.57 18.87
N LYS A 189 -10.38 -30.62 18.77
CA LYS A 189 -8.94 -30.92 18.96
C LYS A 189 -8.60 -31.20 20.42
N LEU A 190 -9.26 -30.54 21.35
CA LEU A 190 -9.06 -30.76 22.78
C LEU A 190 -9.62 -32.11 23.24
N SER A 191 -10.76 -32.55 22.69
CA SER A 191 -11.36 -33.86 23.03
C SER A 191 -10.50 -35.07 22.60
N VAL A 192 -9.69 -34.92 21.55
CA VAL A 192 -8.80 -35.99 21.06
C VAL A 192 -7.56 -36.16 21.94
N GLY A 193 -7.11 -35.10 22.63
CA GLY A 193 -5.91 -35.13 23.49
C GLY A 193 -6.10 -35.83 24.84
N THR A 194 -7.34 -36.10 25.27
CA THR A 194 -7.64 -36.72 26.57
C THR A 194 -7.74 -38.26 26.54
N GLN A 195 -7.68 -38.91 25.38
CA GLN A 195 -7.81 -40.38 25.27
C GLN A 195 -6.47 -41.15 25.23
N GLN A 196 -5.31 -40.51 25.45
CA GLN A 196 -4.00 -41.16 25.29
C GLN A 196 -3.09 -41.20 26.53
N THR A 197 -3.60 -40.95 27.74
CA THR A 197 -2.86 -41.18 29.00
C THR A 197 -3.59 -42.15 29.92
N GLY A 198 -3.79 -43.39 29.47
CA GLY A 198 -4.14 -44.52 30.34
C GLY A 198 -2.92 -45.41 30.49
N TYR A 199 -2.12 -45.21 31.54
CA TYR A 199 -1.10 -46.19 31.94
C TYR A 199 -1.81 -47.46 32.45
N PRO A 200 -1.43 -48.68 32.01
CA PRO A 200 -1.95 -49.90 32.60
C PRO A 200 -1.35 -50.09 34.00
N LEU A 201 -2.21 -50.30 35.00
CA LEU A 201 -1.81 -50.74 36.33
C LEU A 201 -1.18 -52.14 36.21
N MET A 202 0.12 -52.26 36.53
CA MET A 202 0.76 -53.54 36.77
C MET A 202 0.18 -54.15 38.06
N GLN A 203 -0.36 -55.36 37.94
CA GLN A 203 -0.43 -56.33 39.04
C GLN A 203 0.88 -57.10 39.13
#